data_AF-A0A4Q0Z1R7-F1
#
_entry.id   AF-A0A4Q0Z1R7-F1
#
_cell.length_a   1.000
_cell.length_b   1.000
_cell.length_c   1.000
_cell.angle_alpha   90.00
_cell.angle_beta   90.00
_cell.angle_gamma   90.00
#
_symmetry.space_group_name_H-M   'P 1'
#
loop_
_entity.id
_entity.type
_entity.pdbx_description
1 polymer ?
#
loop_
_entity_poly.entity_id
_entity_poly.type
_entity_poly.pdbx_seq_one_letter_code
_entity_poly.pdbx_strand_id
1 'polypeptide(L)'
;MKKLFKTTLVAAILGAIFSYGTLKFLYYKMEQELITYLVLNEEAKKLQDIYALCNGLLTTNPTKENLTSCNNIVSKAENISTQIEEKCPYISFYTTYINNLE
;
A
#
# COMPACT_ATOMS: atom_id res chain seq x y z
N MET A 1 5.22 45.25 12.96
CA MET A 1 6.24 44.18 12.81
C MET A 1 6.33 43.23 14.00
N LYS A 2 6.58 43.67 15.25
CA LYS A 2 6.73 42.75 16.41
C LYS A 2 5.53 41.82 16.68
N LYS A 3 4.29 42.28 16.47
CA LYS A 3 3.08 41.46 16.65
C LYS A 3 2.91 40.40 15.55
N LEU A 4 3.14 40.78 14.29
CA LEU A 4 3.09 39.88 13.13
C LEU A 4 4.15 38.77 13.26
N PHE A 5 5.38 39.13 13.64
CA PHE A 5 6.45 38.15 13.86
C PHE A 5 6.10 37.14 14.96
N LYS A 6 5.51 37.59 16.07
CA LYS A 6 5.04 36.70 17.14
C LYS A 6 3.94 35.75 16.67
N THR A 7 2.96 36.22 15.89
CA THR A 7 1.89 35.36 15.38
C THR A 7 2.41 34.34 14.38
N THR A 8 3.32 34.73 13.49
CA THR A 8 3.95 33.80 12.53
C THR A 8 4.79 32.76 13.25
N LEU A 9 5.55 33.15 14.28
CA LEU A 9 6.34 32.20 15.08
C LEU A 9 5.47 31.18 15.81
N VAL A 10 4.37 31.64 16.44
CA VAL A 10 3.41 30.73 17.10
C VAL A 10 2.75 29.79 16.09
N ALA A 11 2.36 30.30 14.92
CA ALA A 11 1.80 29.46 13.85
C ALA A 11 2.81 28.41 13.35
N ALA A 12 4.09 28.78 13.19
CA ALA A 12 5.15 27.86 12.80
C ALA A 12 5.37 26.75 13.84
N ILE A 13 5.39 27.11 15.13
CA ILE A 13 5.53 26.13 16.23
C ILE A 13 4.33 25.18 16.26
N LEU A 14 3.11 25.71 16.16
CA LEU A 14 1.90 24.89 16.13
C LEU A 14 1.89 23.97 14.90
N GLY A 15 2.30 24.46 13.74
CA GLY A 15 2.46 23.66 12.53
C GLY A 15 3.46 22.53 12.73
N ALA A 16 4.63 22.80 13.30
CA ALA A 16 5.65 21.78 13.58
C ALA A 16 5.16 20.70 14.56
N ILE A 17 4.48 21.11 15.64
CA ILE A 17 3.90 20.17 16.62
C ILE A 17 2.83 19.30 15.94
N PHE A 18 1.97 19.91 15.13
CA PHE A 18 0.93 19.19 14.40
C PHE A 18 1.53 18.18 13.43
N SER A 19 2.48 18.59 12.59
CA SER A 19 3.16 17.69 11.64
C SER A 19 3.87 16.53 12.34
N TYR A 20 4.58 16.80 13.44
CA TYR A 20 5.23 15.74 14.22
C TYR A 20 4.23 14.76 14.83
N GLY A 21 3.12 15.28 15.37
CA GLY A 21 2.03 14.47 15.89
C GLY A 21 1.40 13.58 14.82
N THR A 22 1.12 14.14 13.63
CA THR A 22 0.58 13.39 12.50
C THR A 22 1.52 12.28 12.04
N LEU A 23 2.83 12.55 11.92
CA LEU A 23 3.81 11.54 11.54
C LEU A 23 3.87 10.40 12.55
N LYS A 24 3.92 10.72 13.85
CA LYS A 24 3.88 9.69 14.90
C LYS A 24 2.61 8.87 14.88
N PHE A 25 1.46 9.51 14.65
CA PHE A 25 0.19 8.82 14.54
C PHE A 25 0.17 7.84 13.36
N LEU A 26 0.60 8.30 12.17
CA LEU A 26 0.68 7.45 10.99
C LEU A 26 1.63 6.25 11.22
N TYR A 27 2.82 6.51 11.76
CA TYR A 27 3.78 5.46 12.07
C TYR A 27 3.20 4.41 13.03
N TYR A 28 2.59 4.85 14.13
CA TYR A 28 1.96 3.94 15.08
C TYR A 28 0.83 3.12 14.45
N LYS A 29 0.04 3.72 13.57
CA LYS A 29 -1.02 3.01 12.86
C LYS A 29 -0.49 2.00 11.85
N MET A 30 0.55 2.34 11.09
CA MET A 30 1.21 1.39 10.20
C MET A 30 1.84 0.22 10.97
N GLU A 31 2.40 0.46 12.15
CA GLU A 31 2.95 -0.61 12.99
C GLU A 31 1.86 -1.61 13.42
N GLN A 32 0.64 -1.14 13.70
CA GLN A 32 -0.51 -2.00 13.98
C GLN A 32 -0.94 -2.85 12.78
N GLU A 33 -0.82 -2.30 11.57
CA GLU A 33 -1.18 -2.99 10.32
C GLU A 33 -0.08 -3.92 9.79
N LEU A 34 1.16 -3.77 10.27
CA LEU A 34 2.35 -4.36 9.66
C LEU A 34 2.24 -5.89 9.50
N ILE A 35 1.80 -6.60 10.54
CA ILE A 35 1.68 -8.06 10.48
C ILE A 35 0.67 -8.49 9.43
N THR A 36 -0.51 -7.85 9.41
CA THR A 36 -1.55 -8.15 8.43
C THR A 36 -1.08 -7.84 7.01
N TYR A 37 -0.40 -6.71 6.82
CA TYR A 37 0.18 -6.33 5.54
C TYR A 37 1.22 -7.33 5.07
N LEU A 38 2.14 -7.77 5.93
CA LEU A 38 3.18 -8.74 5.57
C LEU A 38 2.58 -10.07 5.09
N VAL A 39 1.56 -10.57 5.78
CA VAL A 39 0.86 -11.80 5.39
C VAL A 39 0.18 -11.66 4.03
N LEU A 40 -0.60 -10.59 3.83
CA LEU A 40 -1.30 -10.34 2.56
C LEU A 40 -0.32 -10.08 1.41
N ASN A 41 0.77 -9.37 1.66
CA ASN A 41 1.81 -9.08 0.67
C ASN A 41 2.58 -10.34 0.26
N GLU A 42 2.83 -11.27 1.20
CA GLU A 42 3.42 -12.56 0.86
C GLU A 42 2.47 -13.40 -0.01
N GLU A 43 1.18 -13.38 0.29
CA GLU A 43 0.17 -14.06 -0.53
C GLU A 43 0.06 -13.44 -1.93
N ALA A 44 0.10 -12.11 -2.04
CA ALA A 44 0.14 -11.40 -3.31
C ALA A 44 1.36 -11.80 -4.15
N LYS A 45 2.55 -11.87 -3.54
CA LYS A 45 3.78 -12.33 -4.21
C LYS A 45 3.66 -13.77 -4.73
N LYS A 46 3.08 -14.67 -3.93
CA LYS A 46 2.83 -16.06 -4.37
C LYS A 46 1.92 -16.08 -5.60
N LEU A 47 0.85 -15.29 -5.62
CA LEU A 47 -0.03 -15.20 -6.79
C LEU A 47 0.67 -14.60 -8.01
N GLN A 48 1.55 -13.61 -7.82
CA GLN A 48 2.35 -13.04 -8.89
C GLN A 48 3.29 -14.07 -9.52
N ASP A 49 3.97 -14.88 -8.71
CA ASP A 49 4.84 -15.95 -9.19
C ASP A 49 4.04 -17.02 -9.95
N ILE A 50 2.88 -17.41 -9.41
CA ILE A 50 1.98 -18.36 -10.08
C ILE A 50 1.47 -17.78 -11.41
N TYR A 51 1.14 -16.49 -11.45
CA TYR A 51 0.72 -15.81 -12.68
C TYR A 51 1.84 -15.81 -13.73
N ALA A 52 3.08 -15.52 -13.34
CA ALA A 52 4.23 -15.57 -14.25
C ALA A 52 4.42 -16.98 -14.86
N LEU A 53 4.28 -18.02 -14.04
CA LEU A 53 4.29 -19.42 -14.51
C LEU A 53 3.12 -19.70 -15.46
N CYS A 54 1.91 -19.24 -15.12
CA CYS A 54 0.72 -19.43 -15.94
C CYS A 54 0.86 -18.74 -17.30
N ASN A 55 1.41 -17.53 -17.32
CA ASN A 55 1.62 -16.78 -18.55
C ASN A 55 2.66 -17.47 -19.47
N GLY A 56 3.72 -18.03 -18.91
CA GLY A 56 4.68 -18.87 -19.66
C GLY A 56 4.02 -20.13 -20.24
N LEU A 57 3.19 -20.81 -19.45
CA LEU A 57 2.42 -21.96 -19.92
C LEU A 57 1.44 -21.57 -21.03
N LEU A 58 0.73 -20.45 -20.90
CA LEU A 58 -0.22 -19.97 -21.90
C LEU A 58 0.47 -19.63 -23.22
N THR A 59 1.68 -19.07 -23.15
CA THR A 59 2.51 -18.75 -24.33
C THR A 59 2.91 -20.01 -25.11
N THR A 60 3.19 -21.10 -24.39
CA THR A 60 3.63 -22.37 -24.99
C THR A 60 2.47 -23.30 -25.36
N ASN A 61 1.33 -23.18 -24.67
CA ASN A 61 0.15 -24.02 -24.85
C ASN A 61 -1.15 -23.21 -24.59
N PRO A 62 -1.64 -22.46 -25.60
CA PRO A 62 -2.77 -21.55 -25.45
C PRO A 62 -4.12 -22.29 -25.52
N THR A 63 -4.44 -23.09 -24.51
CA THR A 63 -5.78 -23.71 -24.36
C THR A 63 -6.74 -22.79 -23.61
N LYS A 64 -8.05 -22.99 -23.82
CA LYS A 64 -9.10 -22.29 -23.05
C LYS A 64 -9.02 -22.56 -21.55
N GLU A 65 -8.61 -23.77 -21.17
CA GLU A 65 -8.45 -24.18 -19.77
C GLU A 65 -7.29 -23.43 -19.10
N ASN A 66 -6.15 -23.31 -19.80
CA ASN A 66 -5.00 -22.54 -19.32
C ASN A 66 -5.34 -21.06 -19.20
N LEU A 67 -6.04 -20.49 -20.18
CA LEU A 67 -6.50 -19.09 -20.13
C LEU A 67 -7.43 -18.85 -18.93
N THR A 68 -8.39 -19.75 -18.70
CA THR A 68 -9.32 -19.66 -17.57
C THR A 68 -8.58 -19.74 -16.23
N SER A 69 -7.58 -20.63 -16.14
CA SER A 69 -6.73 -20.77 -14.95
C SER A 69 -5.92 -19.51 -14.67
N CYS A 70 -5.32 -18.89 -15.71
CA CYS A 70 -4.60 -17.62 -15.55
C CYS A 70 -5.53 -16.49 -15.11
N ASN A 71 -6.73 -16.39 -15.69
CA ASN A 71 -7.72 -15.38 -15.31
C ASN A 71 -8.19 -15.54 -13.85
N ASN A 72 -8.33 -16.78 -13.37
CA ASN A 72 -8.66 -17.05 -11.97
C ASN A 72 -7.57 -16.55 -11.00
N ILE A 73 -6.29 -16.65 -11.41
CA ILE A 73 -5.17 -16.13 -10.60
C ILE A 73 -5.21 -14.60 -10.56
N VAL A 74 -5.46 -13.96 -11.71
CA VAL A 74 -5.60 -12.49 -11.78
C VAL A 74 -6.72 -12.01 -10.86
N SER A 75 -7.91 -12.63 -10.92
CA SER A 75 -9.04 -12.28 -10.05
C SER A 75 -8.73 -12.45 -8.56
N LYS A 76 -7.95 -13.48 -8.19
CA LYS A 76 -7.49 -13.64 -6.80
C LYS A 76 -6.49 -12.55 -6.40
N ALA A 77 -5.59 -12.17 -7.29
CA ALA A 77 -4.61 -11.12 -7.03
C ALA A 77 -5.30 -9.75 -6.83
N GLU A 78 -6.29 -9.44 -7.66
CA GLU A 78 -7.13 -8.25 -7.50
C GLU A 78 -7.84 -8.24 -6.14
N ASN A 79 -8.43 -9.37 -5.73
CA ASN A 79 -9.08 -9.48 -4.43
C ASN A 79 -8.11 -9.30 -3.24
N ILE A 80 -6.86 -9.77 -3.36
CA ILE A 80 -5.84 -9.50 -2.33
C ILE A 80 -5.46 -8.02 -2.32
N SER A 81 -5.32 -7.39 -3.48
CA SER A 81 -5.06 -5.95 -3.57
C SER A 81 -6.15 -5.15 -2.83
N THR A 82 -7.42 -5.44 -3.09
CA THR A 82 -8.54 -4.81 -2.37
C THR A 82 -8.47 -5.07 -0.87
N GLN A 83 -8.14 -6.30 -0.44
CA GLN A 83 -7.98 -6.60 0.98
C GLN A 83 -6.83 -5.84 1.65
N ILE A 84 -5.74 -5.57 0.93
CA ILE A 84 -4.64 -4.73 1.44
C ILE A 84 -5.13 -3.29 1.64
N GLU A 85 -5.87 -2.74 0.69
CA GLU A 85 -6.43 -1.38 0.80
C GLU A 85 -7.42 -1.26 1.97
N GLU A 86 -8.29 -2.25 2.17
CA GLU A 86 -9.31 -2.23 3.22
C GLU A 86 -8.74 -2.51 4.62
N LYS A 87 -7.82 -3.49 4.73
CA LYS A 87 -7.29 -3.94 6.04
C LYS A 87 -6.03 -3.21 6.47
N CYS A 88 -5.31 -2.60 5.52
CA CYS A 88 -4.08 -1.86 5.77
C CYS A 88 -4.15 -0.43 5.17
N PRO A 89 -5.16 0.39 5.53
CA PRO A 89 -5.36 1.71 4.94
C PRO A 89 -4.21 2.68 5.18
N TYR A 90 -3.51 2.64 6.33
CA TYR A 90 -2.41 3.58 6.59
C TYR A 90 -1.15 3.22 5.83
N ILE A 91 -0.83 1.92 5.73
CA ILE A 91 0.24 1.44 4.85
C ILE A 91 -0.10 1.75 3.38
N SER A 92 -1.33 1.48 2.95
CA SER A 92 -1.78 1.75 1.57
C SER A 92 -1.73 3.24 1.23
N PHE A 93 -2.10 4.11 2.17
CA PHE A 93 -1.93 5.55 2.03
C PHE A 93 -0.45 5.93 1.85
N TYR A 94 0.43 5.40 2.71
CA TYR A 94 1.87 5.68 2.64
C TYR A 94 2.48 5.22 1.30
N THR A 95 2.20 3.98 0.87
CA THR A 95 2.77 3.44 -0.38
C THR A 95 2.23 4.14 -1.62
N THR A 96 0.96 4.58 -1.60
CA THR A 96 0.33 5.25 -2.75
C THR A 96 0.78 6.71 -2.90
N TYR A 97 0.83 7.46 -1.80
CA TYR A 97 0.99 8.91 -1.84
C TYR A 97 2.35 9.43 -1.36
N ILE A 98 3.02 8.70 -0.47
CA ILE A 98 4.25 9.18 0.16
C ILE A 98 5.48 8.51 -0.48
N ASN A 99 5.46 7.19 -0.64
CA ASN A 99 6.60 6.45 -1.21
C ASN A 99 6.89 6.84 -2.68
N ASN A 100 5.89 7.32 -3.43
CA ASN A 100 6.06 7.80 -4.80
C ASN A 100 6.69 9.21 -4.90
N LEU A 101 6.94 9.87 -3.76
CA LEU A 101 7.56 11.20 -3.69
C LEU A 101 9.05 11.16 -3.29
N GLU A 102 9.55 9.98 -2.89
CA GLU A 102 10.97 9.71 -2.60
C GLU A 102 11.70 9.16 -3.83
#